data_AF-A0A2E7CFI2-F1
#
_entry.id   AF-A0A2E7CFI2-F1
#
_cell.length_a   1.000
_cell.length_b   1.000
_cell.length_c   1.000
_cell.angle_alpha   90.00
_cell.angle_beta   90.00
_cell.angle_gamma   90.00
#
_symmetry.space_group_name_H-M   'P 1'
#
loop_
_entity.id
_entity.type
_entity.pdbx_description
1 polymer ?
#
loop_
_entity_poly.entity_id
_entity_poly.type
_entity_poly.pdbx_seq_one_letter_code
_entity_poly.pdbx_strand_id
1 'polypeptide(L)'
;MKNNNTQEQDTMAAIGIGAMIVFIALILVAAVAAAVIIQTAEKLQQNAQSTGEDTTDEMSGKVQILNVFVNDGAASYEIYFRLAAGSDDTSDTDILWQGSCDDGAGTFQYIANNFGDASGGSVIDLGDNAAADTDDVEAGTAYRYTLEATDGAGNDCSPDALFAANVKATLYIHVVGGGTTYDILKVNDASEGAVVV
;
A
#
# COMPACT_ATOMS: atom_id res chain seq x y z
N MET A 1 -64.13 47.80 -42.22
CA MET A 1 -64.12 46.65 -41.29
C MET A 1 -63.05 45.64 -41.73
N LYS A 2 -61.75 45.95 -41.58
CA LYS A 2 -60.64 45.11 -42.08
C LYS A 2 -59.48 44.94 -41.09
N ASN A 3 -59.69 45.23 -39.80
CA ASN A 3 -58.61 45.30 -38.79
C ASN A 3 -58.56 44.12 -37.79
N ASN A 4 -59.59 43.28 -37.67
CA ASN A 4 -59.59 42.21 -36.65
C ASN A 4 -58.67 41.03 -37.04
N ASN A 5 -58.67 40.58 -38.29
CA ASN A 5 -57.85 39.45 -38.71
C ASN A 5 -56.33 39.72 -38.63
N THR A 6 -55.90 40.97 -38.82
CA THR A 6 -54.47 41.34 -38.78
C THR A 6 -53.94 41.38 -37.34
N GLN A 7 -54.75 41.83 -36.37
CA GLN A 7 -54.37 41.82 -34.94
C GLN A 7 -54.29 40.40 -34.37
N GLU A 8 -55.20 39.51 -34.77
CA GLU A 8 -55.10 38.08 -34.40
C GLU A 8 -53.84 37.42 -35.00
N GLN A 9 -53.46 37.77 -36.24
CA GLN A 9 -52.22 37.26 -36.83
C GLN A 9 -50.95 37.78 -36.13
N ASP A 10 -50.89 39.07 -35.79
CA ASP A 10 -49.75 39.65 -35.07
C ASP A 10 -49.60 39.07 -33.65
N THR A 11 -50.72 38.81 -32.97
CA THR A 11 -50.70 38.14 -31.65
C THR A 11 -50.26 36.69 -31.75
N MET A 12 -50.68 35.94 -32.78
CA MET A 12 -50.19 34.59 -33.02
C MET A 12 -48.69 34.57 -33.37
N ALA A 13 -48.20 35.55 -34.14
CA ALA A 13 -46.78 35.69 -34.45
C ALA A 13 -45.94 36.01 -33.19
N ALA A 14 -46.44 36.90 -32.33
CA ALA A 14 -45.79 37.23 -31.05
C ALA A 14 -45.71 36.02 -30.10
N ILE A 15 -46.77 35.20 -30.02
CA ILE A 15 -46.78 33.95 -29.25
C ILE A 15 -45.74 32.96 -29.81
N GLY A 16 -45.63 32.83 -31.13
CA GLY A 16 -44.65 31.95 -31.78
C GLY A 16 -43.20 32.34 -31.48
N ILE A 17 -42.89 33.64 -31.47
CA ILE A 17 -41.57 34.14 -31.07
C ILE A 17 -41.30 33.85 -29.59
N GLY A 18 -42.29 34.07 -28.72
CA GLY A 18 -42.18 33.72 -27.29
C GLY A 18 -41.91 32.22 -27.07
N ALA A 19 -42.59 31.35 -27.83
CA ALA A 19 -42.38 29.91 -27.78
C ALA A 19 -40.98 29.49 -28.23
N MET A 20 -40.45 30.10 -29.30
CA MET A 20 -39.07 29.85 -29.74
C MET A 20 -38.02 30.28 -28.71
N ILE A 21 -38.23 31.42 -28.04
CA ILE A 21 -37.32 31.91 -26.99
C ILE A 21 -37.26 30.92 -25.83
N VAL A 22 -38.42 30.44 -25.36
CA VAL A 22 -38.48 29.44 -24.27
C VAL A 22 -37.85 28.12 -24.73
N PHE A 23 -38.08 27.71 -25.97
CA PHE A 23 -37.49 26.49 -26.51
C PHE A 23 -35.95 26.53 -26.51
N ILE A 24 -35.36 27.64 -26.96
CA ILE A 24 -33.91 27.83 -26.95
C ILE A 24 -33.39 27.88 -25.50
N ALA A 25 -34.07 28.58 -24.60
CA ALA A 25 -33.68 28.65 -23.20
C ALA A 25 -33.67 27.26 -22.54
N LEU A 26 -34.67 26.41 -22.83
CA LEU A 26 -34.74 25.04 -22.32
C LEU A 26 -33.58 24.17 -22.84
N ILE A 27 -33.20 24.33 -24.12
CA ILE A 27 -32.04 23.62 -24.68
C ILE A 27 -30.75 24.03 -23.96
N LEU A 28 -30.55 25.32 -23.69
CA LEU A 28 -29.36 25.79 -22.98
C LEU A 28 -29.30 25.28 -21.54
N VAL A 29 -30.42 25.29 -20.82
CA VAL A 29 -30.48 24.72 -19.46
C VAL A 29 -30.21 23.22 -19.48
N ALA A 30 -30.80 22.49 -20.45
CA ALA A 30 -30.56 21.07 -20.62
C ALA A 30 -29.09 20.75 -20.94
N ALA A 31 -28.43 21.57 -21.76
CA ALA A 31 -27.02 21.40 -22.09
C ALA A 31 -26.11 21.56 -20.86
N VAL A 32 -26.35 22.59 -20.03
CA VAL A 32 -25.59 22.79 -18.79
C VAL A 32 -25.85 21.64 -17.80
N ALA A 33 -27.11 21.22 -17.65
CA ALA A 33 -27.46 20.09 -16.78
C ALA A 33 -26.79 18.78 -17.23
N ALA A 34 -26.80 18.50 -18.54
CA ALA A 34 -26.13 17.32 -19.10
C ALA A 34 -24.62 17.35 -18.84
N ALA A 35 -23.96 18.50 -19.03
CA ALA A 35 -22.53 18.63 -18.76
C ALA A 35 -22.18 18.33 -17.29
N VAL A 36 -22.97 18.84 -16.34
CA VAL A 36 -22.77 18.57 -14.90
C VAL A 36 -23.02 17.10 -14.56
N ILE A 37 -24.05 16.48 -15.15
CA ILE A 37 -24.34 15.05 -14.97
C ILE A 37 -23.17 14.20 -15.47
N ILE A 38 -22.66 14.50 -16.68
CA ILE A 38 -21.51 13.79 -17.26
C ILE A 38 -20.28 13.94 -16.38
N GLN A 39 -19.94 15.17 -15.99
CA GLN A 39 -18.78 15.44 -15.13
C GLN A 39 -18.87 14.68 -13.79
N THR A 40 -20.06 14.65 -13.20
CA THR A 40 -20.27 13.90 -11.95
C THR A 40 -20.12 12.40 -12.18
N ALA A 41 -20.68 11.88 -13.27
CA ALA A 41 -20.55 10.47 -13.64
C ALA A 41 -19.10 10.06 -13.90
N GLU A 42 -18.33 10.88 -14.62
CA GLU A 42 -16.90 10.66 -14.89
C GLU A 42 -16.09 10.69 -13.60
N LYS A 43 -16.33 11.68 -12.73
CA LYS A 43 -15.65 11.75 -11.43
C LYS A 43 -15.96 10.54 -10.56
N LEU A 44 -17.22 10.10 -10.52
CA LEU A 44 -17.61 8.89 -9.78
C LEU A 44 -16.95 7.64 -10.36
N GLN A 45 -16.82 7.55 -11.68
CA GLN A 45 -16.14 6.42 -12.32
C GLN A 45 -14.63 6.41 -12.08
N GLN A 46 -13.97 7.57 -12.09
CA GLN A 46 -12.54 7.68 -11.77
C GLN A 46 -12.28 7.34 -10.30
N ASN A 47 -13.10 7.88 -9.39
CA ASN A 47 -13.02 7.54 -7.97
C ASN A 47 -13.25 6.03 -7.74
N ALA A 48 -14.25 5.44 -8.42
CA ALA A 48 -14.52 4.00 -8.30
C ALA A 48 -13.38 3.13 -8.84
N GLN A 49 -12.69 3.57 -9.90
CA GLN A 49 -11.52 2.88 -10.44
C GLN A 49 -10.34 2.98 -9.47
N SER A 50 -9.97 4.19 -9.04
CA SER A 50 -8.87 4.40 -8.09
C SER A 50 -9.13 3.67 -6.76
N THR A 51 -10.33 3.71 -6.20
CA THR A 51 -10.65 2.93 -4.99
C THR A 51 -10.58 1.42 -5.25
N GLY A 52 -10.90 0.97 -6.46
CA GLY A 52 -10.79 -0.42 -6.86
C GLY A 52 -9.33 -0.88 -6.98
N GLU A 53 -8.47 -0.05 -7.56
CA GLU A 53 -7.02 -0.23 -7.62
C GLU A 53 -6.43 -0.25 -6.20
N ASP A 54 -6.66 0.79 -5.39
CA ASP A 54 -6.19 0.86 -3.99
C ASP A 54 -6.63 -0.37 -3.17
N THR A 55 -7.87 -0.84 -3.34
CA THR A 55 -8.35 -2.03 -2.62
C THR A 55 -7.67 -3.30 -3.12
N THR A 56 -7.40 -3.39 -4.42
CA THR A 56 -6.72 -4.55 -5.00
C THR A 56 -5.28 -4.61 -4.54
N ASP A 57 -4.60 -3.46 -4.48
CA ASP A 57 -3.21 -3.34 -4.05
C ASP A 57 -3.09 -3.62 -2.55
N GLU A 58 -3.99 -3.10 -1.71
CA GLU A 58 -4.04 -3.41 -0.28
C GLU A 58 -4.35 -4.90 0.01
N MET A 59 -5.14 -5.56 -0.84
CA MET A 59 -5.43 -7.00 -0.68
C MET A 59 -4.34 -7.92 -1.24
N SER A 60 -3.68 -7.50 -2.33
CA SER A 60 -2.78 -8.35 -3.12
C SER A 60 -1.30 -8.05 -2.88
N GLY A 61 -0.95 -6.78 -2.69
CA GLY A 61 0.40 -6.31 -2.42
C GLY A 61 0.78 -6.51 -0.96
N LYS A 62 1.31 -7.66 -0.59
CA LYS A 62 1.85 -7.88 0.77
C LYS A 62 3.08 -8.77 0.73
N VAL A 63 3.96 -8.60 1.71
CA VAL A 63 5.11 -9.48 1.90
C VAL A 63 4.66 -10.79 2.55
N GLN A 64 4.95 -11.92 1.91
CA GLN A 64 4.83 -13.25 2.52
C GLN A 64 6.18 -13.67 3.09
N ILE A 65 6.24 -13.82 4.42
CA ILE A 65 7.40 -14.39 5.10
C ILE A 65 7.37 -15.91 4.87
N LEU A 66 8.46 -16.45 4.33
CA LEU A 66 8.62 -17.88 4.06
C LEU A 66 9.23 -18.58 5.27
N ASN A 67 10.37 -18.08 5.76
CA ASN A 67 11.08 -18.59 6.93
C ASN A 67 11.94 -17.49 7.54
N VAL A 68 12.21 -17.59 8.84
CA VAL A 68 13.13 -16.71 9.56
C VAL A 68 14.19 -17.57 10.24
N PHE A 69 15.46 -17.19 10.11
CA PHE A 69 16.60 -17.88 10.71
C PHE A 69 17.42 -16.92 11.55
N VAL A 70 18.18 -17.49 12.49
CA VAL A 70 19.19 -16.77 13.27
C VAL A 70 20.45 -16.58 12.41
N ASN A 71 20.98 -15.36 12.34
CA ASN A 71 22.19 -15.02 11.59
C ASN A 71 23.21 -14.29 12.51
N ASP A 72 24.44 -14.13 12.02
CA ASP A 72 25.56 -13.42 12.65
C ASP A 72 25.77 -13.78 14.12
N GLY A 73 25.87 -15.10 14.40
CA GLY A 73 26.07 -15.59 15.76
C GLY A 73 24.97 -15.17 16.76
N ALA A 74 23.73 -15.01 16.27
CA ALA A 74 22.54 -14.56 17.00
C ALA A 74 22.36 -13.07 17.23
N ALA A 75 23.11 -12.21 16.53
CA ALA A 75 22.88 -10.77 16.54
C ALA A 75 21.72 -10.33 15.64
N SER A 76 21.46 -11.04 14.54
CA SER A 76 20.47 -10.63 13.53
C SER A 76 19.60 -11.78 13.04
N TYR A 77 18.50 -11.43 12.33
CA TYR A 77 17.61 -12.40 11.71
C TYR A 77 17.82 -12.41 10.20
N GLU A 78 17.83 -13.59 9.59
CA GLU A 78 17.75 -13.73 8.13
C GLU A 78 16.31 -14.10 7.75
N ILE A 79 15.63 -13.19 7.06
CA ILE A 79 14.24 -13.38 6.64
C ILE A 79 14.21 -13.74 5.17
N TYR A 80 13.60 -14.88 4.87
CA TYR A 80 13.29 -15.28 3.51
C TYR A 80 11.85 -14.87 3.23
N PHE A 81 11.65 -14.06 2.19
CA PHE A 81 10.34 -13.52 1.88
C PHE A 81 10.12 -13.45 0.37
N ARG A 82 8.88 -13.20 0.00
CA ARG A 82 8.47 -12.87 -1.38
C ARG A 82 7.27 -11.95 -1.33
N LEU A 83 7.04 -11.16 -2.37
CA LEU A 83 5.76 -10.50 -2.54
C LEU A 83 4.67 -11.53 -2.88
N ALA A 84 3.45 -11.28 -2.40
CA ALA A 84 2.29 -12.10 -2.71
C ALA A 84 1.98 -12.07 -4.22
N ALA A 85 1.36 -13.15 -4.72
CA ALA A 85 1.01 -13.26 -6.12
C ALA A 85 -0.01 -12.17 -6.50
N GLY A 86 0.27 -11.44 -7.59
CA GLY A 86 -0.55 -10.31 -8.03
C GLY A 86 -0.23 -8.99 -7.33
N SER A 87 0.84 -8.92 -6.54
CA SER A 87 1.48 -7.66 -6.17
C SER A 87 2.13 -7.04 -7.41
N ASP A 88 2.20 -5.71 -7.42
CA ASP A 88 3.14 -5.00 -8.28
C ASP A 88 4.54 -4.99 -7.65
N ASP A 89 5.53 -4.64 -8.45
CA ASP A 89 6.91 -4.48 -8.01
C ASP A 89 6.99 -3.35 -6.98
N THR A 90 7.74 -3.57 -5.90
CA THR A 90 7.79 -2.66 -4.75
C THR A 90 9.25 -2.31 -4.47
N SER A 91 9.55 -1.03 -4.26
CA SER A 91 10.88 -0.62 -3.80
C SER A 91 11.15 -1.15 -2.39
N ASP A 92 12.39 -1.56 -2.15
CA ASP A 92 12.95 -1.89 -0.84
C ASP A 92 12.64 -0.83 0.25
N THR A 93 12.69 0.46 -0.10
CA THR A 93 12.41 1.56 0.84
C THR A 93 10.93 1.69 1.21
N ASP A 94 10.04 1.17 0.36
CA ASP A 94 8.59 1.12 0.58
C ASP A 94 8.16 -0.14 1.37
N ILE A 95 9.10 -1.04 1.70
CA ILE A 95 8.88 -2.17 2.61
C ILE A 95 9.44 -1.78 3.99
N LEU A 96 8.53 -1.52 4.91
CA LEU A 96 8.84 -1.11 6.29
C LEU A 96 8.66 -2.30 7.22
N TRP A 97 9.57 -2.47 8.18
CA TRP A 97 9.41 -3.44 9.25
C TRP A 97 9.47 -2.77 10.61
N GLN A 98 8.79 -3.38 11.57
CA GLN A 98 8.86 -3.00 12.97
C GLN A 98 8.90 -4.25 13.84
N GLY A 99 9.93 -4.34 14.68
CA GLY A 99 10.12 -5.36 15.70
C GLY A 99 9.80 -4.79 17.07
N SER A 100 9.10 -5.56 17.89
CA SER A 100 8.85 -5.20 19.29
C SER A 100 9.00 -6.40 20.20
N CYS A 101 9.61 -6.20 21.36
CA CYS A 101 9.88 -7.26 22.31
C CYS A 101 9.89 -6.72 23.76
N ASP A 102 9.97 -7.64 24.71
CA ASP A 102 10.26 -7.33 26.12
C ASP A 102 11.74 -7.62 26.38
N ASP A 103 12.43 -6.80 27.15
CA ASP A 103 13.84 -7.00 27.52
C ASP A 103 14.08 -8.15 28.52
N GLY A 104 13.02 -8.88 28.90
CA GLY A 104 13.05 -9.91 29.95
C GLY A 104 12.97 -9.35 31.37
N ALA A 105 13.03 -8.02 31.53
CA ALA A 105 12.89 -7.29 32.78
C ALA A 105 11.58 -6.48 32.85
N GLY A 106 10.70 -6.61 31.85
CA GLY A 106 9.41 -5.91 31.79
C GLY A 106 9.47 -4.55 31.08
N THR A 107 10.57 -4.21 30.42
CA THR A 107 10.67 -3.01 29.57
C THR A 107 10.35 -3.39 28.14
N PHE A 108 9.43 -2.65 27.53
CA PHE A 108 9.10 -2.81 26.12
C PHE A 108 10.13 -2.11 25.24
N GLN A 109 10.67 -2.85 24.28
CA GLN A 109 11.61 -2.38 23.28
C GLN A 109 10.95 -2.38 21.90
N TYR A 110 11.30 -1.38 21.09
CA TYR A 110 10.73 -1.16 19.77
C TYR A 110 11.82 -0.70 18.81
N ILE A 111 11.87 -1.35 17.64
CA ILE A 111 12.85 -1.10 16.60
C ILE A 111 12.11 -1.11 15.27
N ALA A 112 12.40 -0.19 14.38
CA ALA A 112 11.79 -0.16 13.06
C ALA A 112 12.77 0.39 12.03
N ASN A 113 12.69 -0.15 10.82
CA ASN A 113 13.48 0.29 9.68
C ASN A 113 12.78 -0.06 8.37
N ASN A 114 13.41 0.22 7.24
CA ASN A 114 12.97 -0.23 5.91
C ASN A 114 13.97 -1.24 5.33
N PHE A 115 13.63 -1.83 4.18
CA PHE A 115 14.48 -2.85 3.55
C PHE A 115 15.64 -2.28 2.73
N GLY A 116 15.81 -0.96 2.63
CA GLY A 116 16.82 -0.38 1.76
C GLY A 116 18.25 -0.33 2.31
N ASP A 117 19.21 -0.31 1.40
CA ASP A 117 20.67 -0.34 1.68
C ASP A 117 21.13 0.78 2.61
N ALA A 118 20.64 2.00 2.37
CA ALA A 118 20.99 3.18 3.16
C ALA A 118 20.60 3.05 4.64
N SER A 119 19.69 2.12 4.95
CA SER A 119 19.21 1.80 6.27
C SER A 119 19.99 0.66 6.96
N GLY A 120 21.00 0.10 6.30
CA GLY A 120 21.88 -0.93 6.84
C GLY A 120 21.43 -2.37 6.61
N GLY A 121 20.38 -2.58 5.80
CA GLY A 121 19.94 -3.91 5.36
C GLY A 121 20.01 -4.02 3.84
N SER A 122 20.16 -5.24 3.30
CA SER A 122 20.24 -5.48 1.86
C SER A 122 19.21 -6.53 1.47
N VAL A 123 18.46 -6.26 0.40
CA VAL A 123 17.54 -7.22 -0.21
C VAL A 123 18.31 -7.97 -1.28
N ILE A 124 18.41 -9.29 -1.14
CA ILE A 124 19.19 -10.13 -2.04
C ILE A 124 18.27 -11.14 -2.71
N ASP A 125 18.26 -11.17 -4.04
CA ASP A 125 17.55 -12.20 -4.82
C ASP A 125 18.21 -13.57 -4.61
N LEU A 126 17.41 -14.57 -4.23
CA LEU A 126 17.86 -15.94 -4.04
C LEU A 126 18.23 -16.66 -5.35
N GLY A 127 17.73 -16.16 -6.48
CA GLY A 127 18.08 -16.62 -7.83
C GLY A 127 19.38 -16.03 -8.35
N ASP A 128 19.86 -14.92 -7.77
CA ASP A 128 21.10 -14.26 -8.20
C ASP A 128 22.32 -14.82 -7.45
N ASN A 129 23.22 -15.44 -8.20
CA ASN A 129 24.47 -15.99 -7.65
C ASN A 129 25.49 -14.91 -7.30
N ALA A 130 25.29 -13.66 -7.74
CA ALA A 130 26.16 -12.54 -7.39
C ALA A 130 25.88 -11.99 -5.99
N ALA A 131 24.74 -12.35 -5.38
CA ALA A 131 24.27 -11.81 -4.10
C ALA A 131 24.30 -10.27 -4.08
N ALA A 132 23.98 -9.65 -5.22
CA ALA A 132 23.89 -8.21 -5.31
C ALA A 132 22.62 -7.73 -4.61
N ASP A 133 22.73 -6.55 -4.01
CA ASP A 133 21.57 -5.85 -3.49
C ASP A 133 20.65 -5.41 -4.62
N THR A 134 19.34 -5.40 -4.36
CA THR A 134 18.32 -4.92 -5.30
C THR A 134 17.44 -3.87 -4.64
N ASP A 135 17.26 -2.74 -5.34
CA ASP A 135 16.41 -1.65 -4.89
C ASP A 135 14.91 -1.96 -5.13
N ASP A 136 14.60 -2.91 -6.01
CA ASP A 136 13.25 -3.30 -6.37
C ASP A 136 13.00 -4.80 -6.10
N VAL A 137 11.84 -5.08 -5.52
CA VAL A 137 11.34 -6.42 -5.20
C VAL A 137 10.25 -6.78 -6.19
N GLU A 138 10.49 -7.77 -7.05
CA GLU A 138 9.55 -8.23 -8.07
C GLU A 138 8.59 -9.29 -7.51
N ALA A 139 7.34 -9.24 -7.97
CA ALA A 139 6.34 -10.22 -7.57
C ALA A 139 6.67 -11.63 -8.07
N GLY A 140 6.68 -12.61 -7.14
CA GLY A 140 6.92 -14.02 -7.45
C GLY A 140 8.38 -14.46 -7.38
N THR A 141 9.32 -13.52 -7.23
CA THR A 141 10.73 -13.80 -6.90
C THR A 141 10.89 -13.92 -5.39
N ALA A 142 11.82 -14.78 -4.96
CA ALA A 142 12.11 -14.99 -3.55
C ALA A 142 13.38 -14.24 -3.19
N TYR A 143 13.33 -13.50 -2.10
CA TYR A 143 14.42 -12.67 -1.60
C TYR A 143 14.79 -13.07 -0.19
N ARG A 144 16.00 -12.69 0.22
CA ARG A 144 16.41 -12.70 1.61
C ARG A 144 16.76 -11.28 2.06
N TYR A 145 16.54 -11.00 3.34
CA TYR A 145 16.89 -9.75 3.98
C TYR A 145 17.44 -10.02 5.37
N THR A 146 18.59 -9.43 5.69
CA THR A 146 19.16 -9.47 7.03
C THR A 146 18.55 -8.35 7.87
N LEU A 147 17.74 -8.73 8.85
CA LEU A 147 17.08 -7.82 9.78
C LEU A 147 17.93 -7.69 11.04
N GLU A 148 18.49 -6.48 11.21
CA GLU A 148 19.20 -6.07 12.41
C GLU A 148 18.21 -5.61 13.49
N ALA A 149 17.96 -6.46 14.47
CA ALA A 149 17.02 -6.20 15.56
C ALA A 149 17.69 -5.56 16.78
N THR A 150 18.70 -4.73 16.55
CA THR A 150 19.36 -3.92 17.57
C THR A 150 19.42 -2.47 17.08
N ASP A 151 19.36 -1.51 18.00
CA ASP A 151 19.61 -0.12 17.68
C ASP A 151 20.73 0.48 18.53
N GLY A 152 21.33 1.57 18.01
CA GLY A 152 22.34 2.34 18.74
C GLY A 152 21.80 3.10 19.95
N ALA A 153 20.50 2.97 20.27
CA ALA A 153 19.83 3.59 21.41
C ALA A 153 19.61 2.61 22.58
N GLY A 154 20.02 1.33 22.43
CA GLY A 154 19.96 0.31 23.47
C GLY A 154 18.68 -0.53 23.47
N ASN A 155 17.86 -0.45 22.41
CA ASN A 155 16.80 -1.43 22.17
C ASN A 155 17.38 -2.67 21.50
N ASP A 156 16.98 -3.85 21.97
CA ASP A 156 17.60 -5.11 21.58
C ASP A 156 16.58 -6.25 21.52
N CYS A 157 16.04 -6.48 20.32
CA CYS A 157 15.18 -7.62 20.00
C CYS A 157 15.95 -8.70 19.21
N SER A 158 17.27 -8.75 19.34
CA SER A 158 18.12 -9.77 18.72
C SER A 158 17.75 -11.20 19.16
N PRO A 159 18.12 -12.20 18.36
CA PRO A 159 17.89 -13.58 18.74
C PRO A 159 18.54 -13.99 20.07
N ASP A 160 19.72 -13.48 20.41
CA ASP A 160 20.40 -13.81 21.66
C ASP A 160 19.69 -13.21 22.87
N ALA A 161 19.25 -11.95 22.80
CA ALA A 161 18.48 -11.31 23.85
C ALA A 161 17.15 -12.05 24.11
N LEU A 162 16.41 -12.38 23.05
CA LEU A 162 15.16 -13.13 23.15
C LEU A 162 15.33 -14.52 23.75
N PHE A 163 16.38 -15.23 23.32
CA PHE A 163 16.68 -16.57 23.83
C PHE A 163 17.06 -16.53 25.31
N ALA A 164 17.91 -15.58 25.71
CA ALA A 164 18.35 -15.42 27.10
C ALA A 164 17.19 -15.03 28.03
N ALA A 165 16.31 -14.13 27.58
CA ALA A 165 15.13 -13.69 28.32
C ALA A 165 13.95 -14.68 28.24
N ASN A 166 13.98 -15.64 27.31
CA ASN A 166 12.89 -16.57 26.99
C ASN A 166 11.55 -15.85 26.72
N VAL A 167 11.63 -14.79 25.93
CA VAL A 167 10.51 -13.94 25.49
C VAL A 167 10.30 -14.07 23.99
N LYS A 168 9.24 -13.44 23.47
CA LYS A 168 8.92 -13.43 22.03
C LYS A 168 9.00 -12.01 21.51
N ALA A 169 9.47 -11.84 20.28
CA ALA A 169 9.28 -10.60 19.54
C ALA A 169 8.05 -10.70 18.64
N THR A 170 7.50 -9.54 18.34
CA THR A 170 6.45 -9.32 17.37
C THR A 170 7.06 -8.56 16.21
N LEU A 171 6.97 -9.10 15.00
CA LEU A 171 7.41 -8.49 13.77
C LEU A 171 6.18 -8.11 12.93
N TYR A 172 6.12 -6.85 12.50
CA TYR A 172 5.22 -6.44 11.43
C TYR A 172 6.04 -5.99 10.23
N ILE A 173 5.58 -6.35 9.04
CA ILE A 173 6.11 -5.88 7.76
C ILE A 173 4.96 -5.21 7.02
N HIS A 174 5.17 -3.97 6.59
CA HIS A 174 4.21 -3.13 5.92
C HIS A 174 4.75 -2.78 4.53
N VAL A 175 3.92 -2.90 3.51
CA VAL A 175 4.21 -2.40 2.17
C VAL A 175 3.44 -1.11 1.96
N VAL A 176 4.08 -0.04 1.49
CA VAL A 176 3.37 1.22 1.18
C VAL A 176 2.44 1.00 -0.01
N GLY A 177 1.14 1.31 0.16
CA GLY A 177 0.10 1.01 -0.84
C GLY A 177 -0.31 -0.47 -0.88
N GLY A 178 0.18 -1.26 0.07
CA GLY A 178 -0.09 -2.68 0.20
C GLY A 178 -0.49 -3.07 1.62
N GLY A 179 -0.76 -4.35 1.79
CA GLY A 179 -1.10 -4.97 3.04
C GLY A 179 0.06 -5.09 4.03
N THR A 180 -0.33 -5.37 5.28
CA THR A 180 0.58 -5.67 6.38
C THR A 180 0.60 -7.17 6.66
N THR A 181 1.80 -7.70 6.89
CA THR A 181 2.02 -9.05 7.42
C THR A 181 2.55 -8.95 8.85
N TYR A 182 2.14 -9.92 9.67
CA TYR A 182 2.52 -10.02 11.06
C TYR A 182 3.07 -11.41 11.34
N ASP A 183 4.12 -11.48 12.14
CA ASP A 183 4.70 -12.71 12.64
C ASP A 183 5.15 -12.59 14.11
N ILE A 184 5.19 -13.72 14.81
CA ILE A 184 5.69 -13.82 16.18
C ILE A 184 6.99 -14.60 16.14
N LEU A 185 8.08 -13.95 16.50
CA LEU A 185 9.39 -14.56 16.55
C LEU A 185 9.64 -15.12 17.94
N LYS A 186 9.75 -16.45 18.05
CA LYS A 186 10.27 -17.11 19.26
C LYS A 186 11.54 -17.88 18.92
N VAL A 187 12.63 -17.46 19.53
CA VAL A 187 13.93 -18.11 19.39
C VAL A 187 14.02 -19.26 20.39
N ASN A 188 14.05 -20.50 19.88
CA ASN A 188 14.21 -21.69 20.72
C ASN A 188 15.66 -22.19 20.76
N ASP A 189 16.51 -21.72 19.85
CA ASP A 189 17.92 -22.04 19.73
C ASP A 189 18.62 -20.81 19.14
N ALA A 190 19.64 -20.29 19.83
CA ALA A 190 20.42 -19.12 19.41
C ALA A 190 21.68 -19.50 18.61
N SER A 191 21.77 -20.73 18.10
CA SER A 191 22.81 -21.08 17.14
C SER A 191 22.54 -20.47 15.75
N GLU A 192 23.59 -20.06 15.06
CA GLU A 192 23.49 -19.55 13.69
C GLU A 192 22.87 -20.61 12.77
N GLY A 193 21.90 -20.18 11.95
CA GLY A 193 21.11 -21.05 11.08
C GLY A 193 19.95 -21.78 11.78
N ALA A 194 19.73 -21.57 13.08
CA ALA A 194 18.54 -22.07 13.75
C ALA A 194 17.27 -21.40 13.22
N VAL A 195 16.19 -22.17 13.13
CA VAL A 195 14.88 -21.67 12.70
C VAL A 195 14.20 -20.92 13.84
N VAL A 196 13.69 -19.73 13.55
CA VAL A 196 12.83 -18.95 14.44
C VAL A 196 11.37 -19.28 14.13
N VAL A 197 10.57 -19.55 15.16
CA VAL A 197 9.19 -20.10 15.04
C VAL A 197 8.20 -19.40 15.94
#